data_AF-A0A921I306-F1
#
_entry.id   AF-A0A921I306-F1
#
_cell.length_a   1.000
_cell.length_b   1.000
_cell.length_c   1.000
_cell.angle_alpha   90.00
_cell.angle_beta   90.00
_cell.angle_gamma   90.00
#
_symmetry.space_group_name_H-M   'P 1'
#
loop_
_entity.id
_entity.type
_entity.pdbx_description
1 polymer ?
#
loop_
_entity_poly.entity_id
_entity_poly.type
_entity_poly.pdbx_seq_one_letter_code
_entity_poly.pdbx_strand_id
1 'polypeptide(L)'
;MPVEVISYLLSESDRERKLQSQLVLQCALFLKGIKASAITNLPAHDGKMLKKLLAGTGISYKVLAVRKDRCLVFLYRKVGFERHISRRENMDFLADFGYREGSAEKLLERLADRIGMYAGRETVFPHEIGVFLDYPLADVEGFIRNDGKDYLLSGYWKVYHDPDGAQALFRAYDHARDCAVRELLQGRKMREIAVQAA
;
A
#
# COMPACT_ATOMS: atom_id res chain seq x y z
N MET A 1 -3.90 14.64 12.15
CA MET A 1 -2.49 15.07 12.28
C MET A 1 -2.29 16.43 11.63
N PRO A 2 -1.66 17.41 12.31
CA PRO A 2 -1.42 18.75 11.76
C PRO A 2 -0.44 18.73 10.58
N VAL A 3 -0.64 19.63 9.61
CA VAL A 3 0.21 19.74 8.39
C VAL A 3 1.65 20.09 8.76
N GLU A 4 1.84 20.82 9.85
CA GLU A 4 3.12 21.26 10.40
C GLU A 4 3.97 20.07 10.84
N VAL A 5 3.35 19.05 11.44
CA VAL A 5 4.04 17.81 11.86
C VAL A 5 4.52 17.02 10.65
N ILE A 6 3.70 16.93 9.60
CA ILE A 6 4.07 16.27 8.35
C ILE A 6 5.22 17.02 7.67
N SER A 7 5.12 18.35 7.60
CA SER A 7 6.16 19.21 7.03
C SER A 7 7.48 19.05 7.77
N TYR A 8 7.46 19.08 9.10
CA TYR A 8 8.63 18.83 9.95
C TYR A 8 9.27 17.48 9.66
N LEU A 9 8.48 16.39 9.69
CA LEU A 9 8.97 15.03 9.46
C LEU A 9 9.58 14.83 8.05
N LEU A 10 9.09 15.54 7.05
CA LEU A 10 9.58 15.47 5.66
C LEU A 10 10.70 16.47 5.35
N SER A 11 10.90 17.47 6.22
CA SER A 11 12.00 18.45 6.15
C SER A 11 13.33 17.93 6.71
N GLU A 12 13.32 16.73 7.29
CA GLU A 12 14.50 16.08 7.87
C GLU A 12 15.66 15.99 6.85
N SER A 13 16.87 16.38 7.31
CA SER A 13 18.06 16.44 6.45
C SER A 13 18.74 15.08 6.30
N ASP A 14 18.60 14.23 7.32
CA ASP A 14 19.01 12.84 7.27
C ASP A 14 18.09 12.05 6.32
N ARG A 15 18.68 11.50 5.26
CA ARG A 15 17.94 10.77 4.22
C ARG A 15 17.29 9.49 4.73
N GLU A 16 17.93 8.77 5.65
CA GLU A 16 17.39 7.52 6.21
C GLU A 16 16.18 7.82 7.09
N ARG A 17 16.27 8.85 7.94
CA ARG A 17 15.14 9.34 8.73
C ARG A 17 14.00 9.86 7.86
N LYS A 18 14.31 10.63 6.81
CA LYS A 18 13.30 11.12 5.87
C LYS A 18 12.56 9.97 5.18
N LEU A 19 13.29 8.94 4.74
CA LEU A 19 12.67 7.74 4.16
C LEU A 19 11.82 6.99 5.19
N GLN A 20 12.30 6.82 6.42
CA GLN A 20 11.52 6.22 7.50
C GLN A 20 10.22 7.02 7.77
N SER A 21 10.32 8.34 7.88
CA SER A 21 9.17 9.24 8.04
C SER A 21 8.16 9.07 6.92
N GLN A 22 8.63 9.04 5.66
CA GLN A 22 7.76 8.83 4.52
C GLN A 22 7.03 7.48 4.58
N LEU A 23 7.74 6.39 4.89
CA LEU A 23 7.15 5.06 5.02
C LEU A 23 6.11 5.00 6.14
N VAL A 24 6.39 5.62 7.29
CA VAL A 24 5.44 5.70 8.40
C VAL A 24 4.19 6.47 7.99
N LEU A 25 4.35 7.64 7.38
CA LEU A 25 3.22 8.50 7.00
C LEU A 25 2.31 7.86 5.95
N GLN A 26 2.89 7.12 5.00
CA GLN A 26 2.17 6.55 3.85
C GLN A 26 1.70 5.10 4.09
N CYS A 27 2.43 4.34 4.90
CA CYS A 27 2.23 2.90 5.05
C CYS A 27 1.89 2.49 6.49
N ALA A 28 1.56 3.43 7.40
CA ALA A 28 1.26 3.13 8.81
C ALA A 28 0.32 1.93 9.00
N LEU A 29 -0.74 1.84 8.19
CA LEU A 29 -1.75 0.77 8.30
C LEU A 29 -1.14 -0.63 8.07
N PHE A 30 -0.25 -0.73 7.08
CA PHE A 30 0.51 -1.93 6.80
C PHE A 30 1.56 -2.20 7.88
N LEU A 31 2.27 -1.16 8.34
CA LEU A 31 3.26 -1.28 9.41
C LEU A 31 2.63 -1.72 10.73
N LYS A 32 1.38 -1.32 11.00
CA LYS A 32 0.60 -1.73 12.17
C LYS A 32 -0.19 -3.02 11.95
N GLY A 33 0.01 -3.71 10.83
CA GLY A 33 -0.57 -5.03 10.56
C GLY A 33 -2.08 -5.02 10.30
N ILE A 34 -2.67 -3.85 10.06
CA ILE A 34 -4.09 -3.72 9.73
C ILE A 34 -4.34 -4.08 8.27
N LYS A 35 -3.43 -3.68 7.38
CA LYS A 35 -3.48 -4.01 5.94
C LYS A 35 -2.45 -5.08 5.57
N ALA A 36 -2.79 -5.97 4.64
CA ALA A 36 -1.88 -6.98 4.12
C ALA A 36 -0.70 -6.41 3.31
N SER A 37 -0.89 -5.23 2.73
CA SER A 37 0.09 -4.58 1.85
C SER A 37 -0.05 -3.05 1.86
N ALA A 38 0.93 -2.37 1.26
CA ALA A 38 0.89 -0.94 1.00
C ALA A 38 1.65 -0.59 -0.29
N ILE A 39 1.43 0.62 -0.79
CA ILE A 39 2.15 1.17 -1.92
C ILE A 39 2.69 2.55 -1.59
N THR A 40 3.89 2.86 -2.06
CA THR A 40 4.56 4.14 -1.81
C THR A 40 5.40 4.53 -3.02
N ASN A 41 5.54 5.84 -3.24
CA ASN A 41 6.41 6.39 -4.29
C ASN A 41 7.71 6.90 -3.68
N LEU A 42 8.84 6.24 -3.98
CA LEU A 42 10.14 6.59 -3.41
C LEU A 42 11.09 7.12 -4.50
N PRO A 43 12.12 7.91 -4.16
CA PRO A 43 13.21 8.18 -5.09
C PRO A 43 13.91 6.86 -5.51
N ALA A 44 14.17 6.70 -6.80
CA ALA A 44 14.73 5.46 -7.36
C ALA A 44 16.10 5.09 -6.76
N HIS A 45 16.87 6.11 -6.37
CA HIS A 45 18.19 5.94 -5.77
C HIS A 45 18.16 5.45 -4.31
N ASP A 46 16.99 5.44 -3.65
CA ASP A 46 16.85 5.03 -2.25
C ASP A 46 16.70 3.51 -2.06
N GLY A 47 16.74 2.70 -3.13
CA GLY A 47 16.51 1.25 -3.06
C GLY A 47 17.44 0.50 -2.08
N LYS A 48 18.73 0.87 -1.99
CA LYS A 48 19.67 0.29 -1.01
C LYS A 48 19.27 0.66 0.43
N MET A 49 18.82 1.89 0.64
CA MET A 49 18.42 2.42 1.94
C MET A 49 17.11 1.79 2.41
N LEU A 50 16.15 1.61 1.49
CA LEU A 50 14.91 0.88 1.75
C LEU A 50 15.20 -0.55 2.23
N LYS A 51 16.08 -1.28 1.53
CA LYS A 51 16.48 -2.64 1.93
C LYS A 51 17.05 -2.67 3.35
N LYS A 52 17.89 -1.69 3.71
CA LYS A 52 18.46 -1.56 5.06
C LYS A 52 17.38 -1.27 6.11
N LEU A 53 16.46 -0.33 5.83
CA LEU A 53 15.38 0.05 6.73
C LEU A 53 14.39 -1.09 7.02
N LEU A 54 14.11 -1.92 6.01
CA LEU A 54 13.21 -3.06 6.12
C LEU A 54 13.89 -4.32 6.69
N ALA A 55 15.21 -4.32 6.87
CA ALA A 55 15.93 -5.48 7.40
C ALA A 55 15.43 -5.84 8.82
N GLY A 56 15.12 -7.12 9.02
CA GLY A 56 14.60 -7.63 10.30
C GLY A 56 13.13 -7.29 10.59
N THR A 57 12.40 -6.67 9.65
CA THR A 57 10.97 -6.37 9.82
C THR A 57 10.05 -7.48 9.28
N GLY A 58 10.58 -8.40 8.46
CA GLY A 58 9.77 -9.38 7.72
C GLY A 58 8.97 -8.78 6.55
N ILE A 59 9.20 -7.52 6.19
CA ILE A 59 8.56 -6.84 5.06
C ILE A 59 9.39 -7.10 3.79
N SER A 60 8.71 -7.59 2.76
CA SER A 60 9.22 -7.69 1.40
C SER A 60 8.72 -6.52 0.56
N TYR A 61 9.40 -6.25 -0.55
CA TYR A 61 8.96 -5.22 -1.50
C TYR A 61 9.15 -5.65 -2.96
N LYS A 62 8.32 -5.11 -3.85
CA LYS A 62 8.45 -5.21 -5.32
C LYS A 62 8.38 -3.81 -5.91
N VAL A 63 9.29 -3.49 -6.83
CA VAL A 63 9.17 -2.28 -7.64
C VAL A 63 8.18 -2.57 -8.75
N LEU A 64 7.07 -1.84 -8.79
CA LEU A 64 6.01 -2.00 -9.79
C LEU A 64 6.26 -1.16 -11.04
N ALA A 65 6.86 0.02 -10.88
CA ALA A 65 7.24 0.87 -12.00
C ALA A 65 8.34 1.84 -11.60
N VAL A 66 9.12 2.28 -12.58
CA VAL A 66 10.09 3.37 -12.45
C VAL A 66 9.71 4.47 -13.43
N ARG A 67 9.55 5.70 -12.93
CA ARG A 67 9.23 6.88 -13.75
C ARG A 67 10.19 8.00 -13.37
N LYS A 68 11.05 8.39 -14.30
CA LYS A 68 12.13 9.38 -14.09
C LYS A 68 13.00 8.97 -12.88
N ASP A 69 12.98 9.77 -11.83
CA ASP A 69 13.74 9.63 -10.60
C ASP A 69 12.95 8.97 -9.46
N ARG A 70 11.73 8.48 -9.73
CA ARG A 70 10.87 7.84 -8.73
C ARG A 70 10.50 6.40 -9.09
N CYS A 71 10.31 5.58 -8.08
CA CYS A 71 9.81 4.22 -8.19
C CYS A 71 8.51 4.06 -7.39
N LEU A 72 7.54 3.37 -7.99
CA LEU A 72 6.34 2.90 -7.32
C LEU A 72 6.67 1.56 -6.68
N VAL A 73 6.62 1.50 -5.36
CA VAL A 73 7.05 0.34 -4.58
C VAL A 73 5.86 -0.24 -3.84
N PHE A 74 5.66 -1.53 -4.01
CA PHE A 74 4.69 -2.33 -3.28
C PHE A 74 5.36 -3.02 -2.10
N LEU A 75 4.83 -2.83 -0.91
CA LEU A 75 5.29 -3.42 0.35
C LEU A 75 4.30 -4.49 0.79
N TYR A 76 4.80 -5.64 1.20
CA TYR A 76 3.94 -6.76 1.61
C TYR A 76 4.66 -7.69 2.58
N ARG A 77 3.87 -8.47 3.33
CA ARG A 77 4.35 -9.63 4.09
C ARG A 77 3.94 -10.87 3.33
N LYS A 78 4.91 -11.69 2.92
CA LYS A 78 4.67 -12.81 2.00
C LYS A 78 3.46 -13.66 2.40
N VAL A 79 3.46 -14.23 3.60
CA VAL A 79 2.37 -15.10 4.09
C VAL A 79 1.02 -14.37 4.16
N GLY A 80 0.99 -13.16 4.72
CA GLY A 80 -0.25 -12.39 4.88
C GLY A 80 -0.85 -11.96 3.53
N PHE A 81 0.00 -11.52 2.61
CA PHE A 81 -0.40 -11.12 1.28
C PHE A 81 -0.84 -12.31 0.42
N GLU A 82 -0.12 -13.43 0.46
CA GLU A 82 -0.52 -14.66 -0.23
C GLU A 82 -1.88 -15.14 0.25
N ARG A 83 -2.11 -15.19 1.58
CA ARG A 83 -3.41 -15.56 2.15
C ARG A 83 -4.53 -14.65 1.66
N HIS A 84 -4.29 -13.34 1.61
CA HIS A 84 -5.28 -12.35 1.15
C HIS A 84 -5.58 -12.49 -0.33
N ILE A 85 -4.54 -12.47 -1.17
CA ILE A 85 -4.72 -12.44 -2.63
C ILE A 85 -5.29 -13.76 -3.15
N SER A 86 -4.95 -14.89 -2.52
CA SER A 86 -5.44 -16.22 -2.88
C SER A 86 -6.86 -16.54 -2.38
N ARG A 87 -7.57 -15.58 -1.76
CA ARG A 87 -9.01 -15.75 -1.50
C ARG A 87 -9.71 -15.97 -2.84
N ARG A 88 -10.60 -16.98 -2.87
CA ARG A 88 -11.28 -17.40 -4.10
C ARG A 88 -11.96 -16.23 -4.83
N GLU A 89 -12.73 -15.43 -4.12
CA GLU A 89 -13.41 -14.24 -4.68
C GLU A 89 -12.43 -13.23 -5.32
N ASN A 90 -11.26 -13.02 -4.72
CA ASN A 90 -10.23 -12.14 -5.27
C ASN A 90 -9.63 -12.73 -6.54
N MET A 91 -9.31 -14.03 -6.54
CA MET A 91 -8.74 -14.69 -7.72
C MET A 91 -9.74 -14.82 -8.87
N ASP A 92 -11.01 -15.11 -8.57
CA ASP A 92 -12.10 -15.17 -9.56
C ASP A 92 -12.26 -13.79 -10.24
N PHE A 93 -12.29 -12.70 -9.48
CA PHE A 93 -12.31 -11.34 -10.02
C PHE A 93 -11.05 -10.98 -10.82
N LEU A 94 -9.87 -11.32 -10.29
CA LEU A 94 -8.59 -11.02 -10.95
C LEU A 94 -8.39 -11.82 -12.25
N ALA A 95 -9.06 -12.96 -12.43
CA ALA A 95 -9.00 -13.75 -13.65
C ALA A 95 -9.39 -12.94 -14.90
N ASP A 96 -10.41 -12.07 -14.78
CA ASP A 96 -10.88 -11.18 -15.86
C ASP A 96 -9.82 -10.17 -16.31
N PHE A 97 -8.85 -9.88 -15.44
CA PHE A 97 -7.71 -8.99 -15.72
C PHE A 97 -6.46 -9.75 -16.19
N GLY A 98 -6.58 -11.06 -16.41
CA GLY A 98 -5.52 -11.93 -16.89
C GLY A 98 -4.51 -12.35 -15.81
N TYR A 99 -4.90 -12.29 -14.54
CA TYR A 99 -4.13 -12.90 -13.46
C TYR A 99 -4.52 -14.37 -13.33
N ARG A 100 -3.55 -15.24 -13.18
CA ARG A 100 -3.76 -16.69 -12.99
C ARG A 100 -3.27 -17.08 -11.61
N GLU A 101 -3.84 -18.14 -11.06
CA GLU A 101 -3.33 -18.74 -9.82
C GLU A 101 -1.82 -19.00 -9.91
N GLY A 102 -1.11 -18.65 -8.85
CA GLY A 102 0.34 -18.68 -8.80
C GLY A 102 0.84 -18.02 -7.52
N SER A 103 2.17 -17.90 -7.42
CA SER A 103 2.76 -17.24 -6.25
C SER A 103 2.49 -15.74 -6.26
N ALA A 104 2.55 -15.12 -5.08
CA ALA A 104 2.44 -13.67 -4.94
C ALA A 104 3.41 -12.92 -5.86
N GLU A 105 4.62 -13.44 -6.07
CA GLU A 105 5.61 -12.83 -6.95
C GLU A 105 5.13 -12.77 -8.40
N LYS A 106 4.52 -13.84 -8.93
CA LYS A 106 3.97 -13.86 -10.29
C LYS A 106 2.81 -12.89 -10.46
N LEU A 107 1.94 -12.79 -9.46
CA LEU A 107 0.83 -11.82 -9.48
C LEU A 107 1.34 -10.39 -9.46
N LEU A 108 2.36 -10.11 -8.65
CA LEU A 108 3.00 -8.79 -8.58
C LEU A 108 3.80 -8.45 -9.85
N GLU A 109 4.39 -9.44 -10.53
CA GLU A 109 5.00 -9.25 -11.85
C GLU A 109 3.96 -8.84 -12.88
N ARG A 110 2.84 -9.55 -12.96
CA ARG A 110 1.75 -9.19 -13.85
C ARG A 110 1.19 -7.79 -13.57
N LEU A 111 1.07 -7.41 -12.30
CA LEU A 111 0.66 -6.06 -11.93
C LEU A 111 1.68 -5.01 -12.37
N ALA A 112 2.98 -5.27 -12.19
CA ALA A 112 4.05 -4.39 -12.65
C ALA A 112 4.00 -4.18 -14.18
N ASP A 113 3.80 -5.27 -14.94
CA ASP A 113 3.64 -5.21 -16.40
C ASP A 113 2.46 -4.30 -16.80
N ARG A 114 1.29 -4.50 -16.18
CA ARG A 114 0.09 -3.68 -16.45
C ARG A 114 0.29 -2.20 -16.13
N ILE A 115 0.99 -1.88 -15.04
CA ILE A 115 1.34 -0.49 -14.70
C ILE A 115 2.35 0.09 -15.72
N GLY A 116 3.28 -0.74 -16.22
CA GLY A 116 4.21 -0.40 -17.29
C GLY A 116 3.49 -0.05 -18.59
N MET A 117 2.53 -0.88 -19.03
CA MET A 117 1.70 -0.65 -20.21
C MET A 117 0.91 0.66 -20.11
N TYR A 118 0.33 0.95 -18.94
CA TYR A 118 -0.30 2.26 -18.69
C TYR A 118 0.67 3.43 -18.84
N ALA A 119 1.93 3.28 -18.40
CA ALA A 119 2.96 4.32 -18.58
C ALA A 119 3.28 4.57 -20.07
N GLY A 120 3.23 3.52 -20.89
CA GLY A 120 3.35 3.58 -22.35
C GLY A 120 2.11 4.12 -23.08
N ARG A 121 1.03 4.42 -22.35
CA ARG A 121 -0.30 4.80 -22.88
C ARG A 121 -0.97 3.71 -23.72
N GLU A 122 -0.60 2.45 -23.48
CA GLU A 122 -1.16 1.29 -24.20
C GLU A 122 -2.49 0.85 -23.61
N THR A 123 -2.70 1.11 -22.31
CA THR A 123 -3.88 0.66 -21.57
C THR A 123 -4.37 1.72 -20.58
N VAL A 124 -5.56 1.51 -20.03
CA VAL A 124 -6.04 2.22 -18.83
C VAL A 124 -5.28 1.79 -17.58
N PHE A 125 -5.35 2.61 -16.52
CA PHE A 125 -4.68 2.29 -15.26
C PHE A 125 -5.31 1.02 -14.63
N PRO A 126 -4.50 0.09 -14.10
CA PRO A 126 -5.00 -1.15 -13.50
C PRO A 126 -5.68 -0.88 -12.14
N HIS A 127 -6.97 -0.54 -12.16
CA HIS A 127 -7.74 -0.25 -10.95
C HIS A 127 -8.01 -1.47 -10.07
N GLU A 128 -7.86 -2.69 -10.61
CA GLU A 128 -7.89 -3.93 -9.84
C GLU A 128 -6.76 -4.02 -8.79
N ILE A 129 -5.76 -3.12 -8.86
CA ILE A 129 -4.75 -2.92 -7.81
C ILE A 129 -5.38 -2.69 -6.42
N GLY A 130 -6.63 -2.22 -6.35
CA GLY A 130 -7.36 -2.10 -5.09
C GLY A 130 -7.42 -3.43 -4.31
N VAL A 131 -7.57 -4.56 -5.00
CA VAL A 131 -7.54 -5.90 -4.37
C VAL A 131 -6.16 -6.20 -3.81
N PHE A 132 -5.09 -5.89 -4.55
CA PHE A 132 -3.71 -6.04 -4.08
C PHE A 132 -3.44 -5.20 -2.83
N LEU A 133 -4.13 -4.06 -2.70
CA LEU A 133 -4.04 -3.14 -1.58
C LEU A 133 -5.02 -3.45 -0.46
N ASP A 134 -5.65 -4.64 -0.44
CA ASP A 134 -6.52 -5.05 0.67
C ASP A 134 -7.73 -4.10 0.86
N TYR A 135 -8.27 -3.60 -0.26
CA TYR A 135 -9.59 -2.96 -0.27
C TYR A 135 -10.68 -4.02 -0.42
N PRO A 136 -11.87 -3.81 0.17
CA PRO A 136 -13.01 -4.71 -0.02
C PRO A 136 -13.30 -4.90 -1.52
N LEU A 137 -13.48 -6.14 -1.95
CA LEU A 137 -13.68 -6.47 -3.36
C LEU A 137 -14.89 -5.71 -3.95
N ALA A 138 -16.00 -5.66 -3.22
CA ALA A 138 -17.20 -4.93 -3.64
C ALA A 138 -16.95 -3.44 -3.90
N ASP A 139 -16.03 -2.81 -3.17
CA ASP A 139 -15.67 -1.40 -3.37
C ASP A 139 -14.73 -1.24 -4.57
N VAL A 140 -13.86 -2.20 -4.86
CA VAL A 140 -13.01 -2.21 -6.06
C VAL A 140 -13.87 -2.39 -7.31
N GLU A 141 -14.78 -3.36 -7.30
CA GLU A 141 -15.75 -3.57 -8.38
C GLU A 141 -16.63 -2.34 -8.58
N GLY A 142 -17.15 -1.77 -7.49
CA GLY A 142 -17.94 -0.54 -7.52
C GLY A 142 -17.16 0.63 -8.10
N PHE A 143 -15.89 0.79 -7.73
CA PHE A 143 -15.03 1.84 -8.29
C PHE A 143 -14.86 1.69 -9.79
N ILE A 144 -14.58 0.47 -10.26
CA ILE A 144 -14.36 0.20 -11.69
C ILE A 144 -15.66 0.38 -12.48
N ARG A 145 -16.77 -0.20 -11.99
CA ARG A 145 -18.08 -0.16 -12.65
C ARG A 145 -18.60 1.26 -12.80
N ASN A 146 -18.39 2.11 -11.78
CA ASN A 146 -18.92 3.47 -11.75
C ASN A 146 -17.88 4.53 -12.18
N ASP A 147 -16.71 4.15 -12.70
CA ASP A 147 -15.63 5.09 -13.06
C ASP A 147 -15.29 6.06 -11.91
N GLY A 148 -15.31 5.53 -10.68
CA GLY A 148 -15.10 6.29 -9.46
C GLY A 148 -16.23 7.26 -9.07
N LYS A 149 -17.40 7.23 -9.70
CA LYS A 149 -18.56 8.10 -9.38
C LYS A 149 -19.58 7.34 -8.51
N ASP A 150 -20.62 8.03 -8.04
CA ASP A 150 -21.77 7.40 -7.35
C ASP A 150 -21.42 6.55 -6.12
N TYR A 151 -20.41 6.97 -5.37
CA TYR A 151 -19.99 6.34 -4.12
C TYR A 151 -20.89 6.76 -2.94
N LEU A 152 -21.05 5.86 -1.96
CA LEU A 152 -21.83 6.08 -0.73
C LEU A 152 -21.05 6.90 0.31
N LEU A 153 -19.75 6.66 0.39
CA LEU A 153 -18.83 7.33 1.32
C LEU A 153 -17.46 7.47 0.66
N SER A 154 -16.73 8.53 0.99
CA SER A 154 -15.34 8.74 0.57
C SER A 154 -14.47 9.07 1.76
N GLY A 155 -13.33 8.41 1.86
CA GLY A 155 -12.31 8.64 2.88
C GLY A 155 -10.97 8.07 2.44
N TYR A 156 -10.54 6.98 3.07
CA TYR A 156 -9.32 6.28 2.64
C TYR A 156 -9.46 5.63 1.24
N TRP A 157 -10.68 5.24 0.88
CA TRP A 157 -11.08 4.86 -0.48
C TRP A 157 -12.54 5.31 -0.72
N LYS A 158 -13.06 5.07 -1.92
CA LYS A 158 -14.47 5.29 -2.26
C LYS A 158 -15.26 4.02 -1.99
N VAL A 159 -16.30 4.12 -1.17
CA VAL A 159 -17.10 3.00 -0.67
C VAL A 159 -18.39 2.89 -1.46
N TYR A 160 -18.77 1.67 -1.84
CA TYR A 160 -19.91 1.36 -2.68
C TYR A 160 -20.88 0.36 -2.04
N HIS A 161 -20.45 -0.37 -1.00
CA HIS A 161 -21.27 -1.42 -0.39
C HIS A 161 -21.63 -1.16 1.08
N ASP A 162 -20.63 -0.98 1.95
CA ASP A 162 -20.82 -0.92 3.40
C ASP A 162 -20.21 0.37 4.00
N PRO A 163 -20.95 1.49 3.99
CA PRO A 163 -20.46 2.76 4.51
C PRO A 163 -20.21 2.73 6.03
N ASP A 164 -20.99 1.99 6.80
CA ASP A 164 -20.86 1.92 8.26
C ASP A 164 -19.62 1.13 8.67
N GLY A 165 -19.40 -0.04 8.07
CA GLY A 165 -18.19 -0.84 8.25
C GLY A 165 -16.94 -0.10 7.77
N ALA A 166 -17.02 0.57 6.62
CA ALA A 166 -15.92 1.40 6.12
C ALA A 166 -15.59 2.55 7.07
N GLN A 167 -16.59 3.23 7.63
CA GLN A 167 -16.35 4.33 8.58
C GLN A 167 -15.72 3.83 9.89
N ALA A 168 -16.12 2.65 10.37
CA ALA A 168 -15.46 2.01 11.51
C ALA A 168 -13.99 1.68 11.20
N LEU A 169 -13.71 1.17 9.99
CA LEU A 169 -12.36 0.87 9.54
C LEU A 169 -11.50 2.15 9.39
N PHE A 170 -12.08 3.24 8.88
CA PHE A 170 -11.40 4.54 8.80
C PHE A 170 -10.98 5.06 10.18
N ARG A 171 -11.83 4.91 11.21
CA ARG A 171 -11.47 5.28 12.59
C ARG A 171 -10.29 4.46 13.12
N ALA A 172 -10.28 3.15 12.85
CA ALA A 172 -9.15 2.29 13.20
C ALA A 172 -7.87 2.70 12.45
N TYR A 173 -8.01 3.13 11.19
CA TYR A 173 -6.90 3.61 10.38
C TYR A 173 -6.30 4.90 10.93
N ASP A 174 -7.12 5.86 11.34
CA ASP A 174 -6.67 7.09 11.98
C ASP A 174 -5.88 6.79 13.25
N HIS A 175 -6.40 5.90 14.11
CA HIS A 175 -5.71 5.49 15.34
C HIS A 175 -4.34 4.86 15.06
N ALA A 176 -4.26 3.97 14.06
CA ALA A 176 -3.02 3.31 13.70
C ALA A 176 -1.97 4.28 13.14
N ARG A 177 -2.41 5.27 12.35
CA ARG A 177 -1.53 6.33 11.85
C ARG A 177 -0.99 7.18 12.99
N ASP A 178 -1.84 7.60 13.92
CA ASP A 178 -1.42 8.40 15.08
C ASP A 178 -0.44 7.62 15.97
N CYS A 179 -0.68 6.32 16.17
CA CYS A 179 0.24 5.44 16.89
C CYS A 179 1.61 5.34 16.20
N ALA A 180 1.65 5.05 14.90
CA ALA A 180 2.89 4.91 14.14
C ALA A 180 3.69 6.23 14.11
N VAL A 181 3.02 7.37 13.97
CA VAL A 181 3.66 8.69 13.99
C VAL A 181 4.19 9.03 15.39
N ARG A 182 3.44 8.74 16.45
CA ARG A 182 3.91 8.98 17.82
C ARG A 182 5.20 8.20 18.12
N GLU A 183 5.25 6.94 17.72
CA GLU A 183 6.45 6.12 17.88
C GLU A 183 7.64 6.65 17.06
N LEU A 184 7.38 7.12 15.83
CA LEU A 184 8.39 7.79 15.02
C LEU A 184 8.95 9.04 15.74
N LEU A 185 8.08 9.87 16.30
CA LEU A 185 8.47 11.08 17.06
C LEU A 185 9.23 10.75 18.35
N GLN A 186 9.01 9.56 18.93
CA GLN A 186 9.81 9.02 20.04
C GLN A 186 11.19 8.49 19.60
N GLY A 187 11.52 8.57 18.30
CA GLY A 187 12.80 8.10 17.77
C GLY A 187 12.88 6.59 17.58
N ARG A 188 11.75 5.86 17.61
CA ARG A 188 11.74 4.42 17.36
C ARG A 188 12.19 4.12 15.93
N LYS A 189 12.93 3.03 15.75
CA LYS A 189 13.38 2.57 14.44
C LYS A 189 12.26 1.82 13.72
N MET A 190 12.39 1.70 12.40
CA MET A 190 11.41 0.99 11.55
C MET A 190 11.02 -0.41 12.08
N ARG A 191 11.97 -1.19 12.58
CA ARG A 191 11.73 -2.53 13.16
C ARG A 191 10.93 -2.55 14.47
N GLU A 192 10.87 -1.43 15.16
CA GLU A 192 10.11 -1.26 16.40
C GLU A 192 8.71 -0.71 16.11
N ILE A 193 8.56 0.04 15.01
CA ILE A 193 7.28 0.59 14.56
C ILE A 193 6.45 -0.48 13.83
N ALA A 194 7.12 -1.24 12.95
CA ALA A 194 6.51 -2.32 12.20
C ALA A 194 6.23 -3.52 13.12
N VAL A 195 4.99 -3.97 13.16
CA VAL A 195 4.65 -5.21 13.86
C VAL A 195 5.46 -6.36 13.27
N GLN A 196 5.95 -7.26 14.11
CA GLN A 196 6.59 -8.46 13.58
C GLN A 196 5.53 -9.38 12.99
N ALA A 197 5.88 -10.07 11.90
CA ALA A 197 5.02 -11.14 11.41
C ALA A 197 5.01 -12.25 12.48
N ALA A 198 3.80 -12.65 12.90
CA ALA A 198 3.60 -13.88 13.67
C ALA A 198 3.94 -15.10 12.80
#